data_AF-E4U2L4-F1
#
_entry.id   AF-E4U2L4-F1
#
_cell.length_a   1.000
_cell.length_b   1.000
_cell.length_c   1.000
_cell.angle_alpha   90.00
_cell.angle_beta   90.00
_cell.angle_gamma   90.00
#
_symmetry.space_group_name_H-M   'P 1'
#
loop_
_entity.id
_entity.type
_entity.pdbx_description
1 polymer ?
#
loop_
_entity_poly.entity_id
_entity_poly.type
_entity_poly.pdbx_seq_one_letter_code
_entity_poly.pdbx_strand_id
1 'polypeptide(L)'
;MRHDRRDFLGLGAALIASAALSPNLKASEHDHAGHEGKKRQLTLVNDPKRVLSPATLITPKEGKSYNPVVTLNGWNLPYEMKEGVKEFHIIAEPVVREFAPGMVVNCWGYNGTSPGPTIEAVEGDRVRLIVSNKLPEHTTIHWHGLILPNGMDGVGGLTQRAIAPGETYVYEFTLRQSGTFMYHPHADEMVQMAMGCMGMFIVHPKKPQSHKVDRDFCFLLASYDVAPGTYTPNPSTMTEFNIWSFNSRVFPGIDSMNVRVGDRVRIRVGNLTMTNHPIHMHGHPFEVTCTDGGWVPKNARWPEVTIDIGVGQVRAFEFVATEEGDWSLHCHKSHHTMGPMGHSVPNMIGVKQDDLTEKISDLMPNYMYMPMGKNGMAEMQDMAEMGMKLPENTLPMMTGKGPFGPIEMGGMFTLVKVRKNQPKDDYSDPGWYSHPKGSIARKL
;
A
#
# COMPACT_ATOMS: atom_id res chain seq x y z
N MET A 1 -42.66 2.00 -29.35
CA MET A 1 -43.53 2.46 -28.22
C MET A 1 -43.49 3.97 -28.18
N ARG A 2 -44.66 4.62 -28.22
CA ARG A 2 -44.80 6.07 -28.12
C ARG A 2 -44.55 6.51 -26.67
N HIS A 3 -43.70 7.51 -26.46
CA HIS A 3 -43.66 8.27 -25.21
C HIS A 3 -44.64 9.42 -25.33
N ASP A 4 -45.60 9.49 -24.40
CA ASP A 4 -46.47 10.65 -24.25
C ASP A 4 -46.06 11.45 -23.01
N ARG A 5 -46.10 12.77 -23.16
CA ARG A 5 -45.78 13.79 -22.16
C ARG A 5 -47.10 14.32 -21.61
N ARG A 6 -47.27 14.27 -20.29
CA ARG A 6 -48.20 15.03 -19.39
C ARG A 6 -48.37 14.12 -18.16
N ASP A 7 -47.91 14.45 -16.97
CA ASP A 7 -48.31 15.62 -16.20
C ASP A 7 -47.16 16.21 -15.37
N PHE A 8 -47.09 17.54 -15.43
CA PHE A 8 -46.24 18.38 -14.61
C PHE A 8 -47.18 19.24 -13.76
N LEU A 9 -47.03 19.17 -12.44
CA LEU A 9 -47.30 20.17 -11.39
C LEU A 9 -48.05 19.59 -10.19
N GLY A 10 -47.43 19.69 -9.01
CA GLY A 10 -48.17 19.81 -7.77
C GLY A 10 -47.49 19.20 -6.54
N LEU A 11 -46.96 20.07 -5.69
CA LEU A 11 -46.76 19.91 -4.25
C LEU A 11 -45.53 19.11 -3.78
N GLY A 12 -44.51 19.89 -3.45
CA GLY A 12 -43.55 19.53 -2.42
C GLY A 12 -44.23 19.41 -1.05
N ALA A 13 -43.77 18.44 -0.29
CA ALA A 13 -43.85 18.40 1.16
C ALA A 13 -42.65 17.63 1.70
N ALA A 14 -42.13 18.13 2.80
CA ALA A 14 -40.96 17.70 3.55
C ALA A 14 -40.84 16.18 3.77
N LEU A 15 -39.62 15.67 3.67
CA LEU A 15 -39.23 14.39 4.29
C LEU A 15 -38.26 14.68 5.43
N ILE A 16 -38.87 14.83 6.62
CA ILE A 16 -38.24 14.71 7.92
C ILE A 16 -37.98 13.21 8.12
N ALA A 17 -36.72 12.80 8.23
CA ALA A 17 -36.38 11.46 8.70
C ALA A 17 -36.42 11.46 10.24
N SER A 18 -37.62 11.34 10.80
CA SER A 18 -37.82 10.95 12.20
C SER A 18 -38.27 9.49 12.23
N ALA A 19 -37.42 8.66 12.83
CA ALA A 19 -37.76 7.30 13.19
C ALA A 19 -38.90 7.31 14.23
N ALA A 20 -40.03 6.68 13.91
CA ALA A 20 -40.98 6.22 14.92
C ALA A 20 -41.89 5.10 14.37
N LEU A 21 -41.74 3.92 14.98
CA LEU A 21 -42.79 3.01 15.47
C LEU A 21 -44.00 2.73 14.57
N SER A 22 -44.22 1.44 14.26
CA SER A 22 -45.56 0.90 13.99
C SER A 22 -45.74 -0.47 14.66
N PRO A 23 -46.96 -0.81 15.14
CA PRO A 23 -47.20 -1.96 16.00
C PRO A 23 -47.68 -3.22 15.23
N ASN A 24 -47.24 -4.38 15.73
CA ASN A 24 -47.78 -5.76 15.63
C ASN A 24 -48.75 -6.17 14.50
N LEU A 25 -48.32 -7.19 13.73
CA LEU A 25 -49.15 -8.33 13.32
C LEU A 25 -48.30 -9.62 13.36
N LYS A 26 -48.82 -10.65 14.04
CA LYS A 26 -48.14 -11.87 14.54
C LYS A 26 -48.02 -13.00 13.52
N ALA A 27 -46.94 -13.79 13.63
CA ALA A 27 -46.82 -15.26 13.64
C ALA A 27 -45.39 -15.63 13.17
N SER A 28 -44.57 -16.49 13.80
CA SER A 28 -44.72 -17.46 14.88
C SER A 28 -43.46 -17.46 15.76
N GLU A 29 -43.65 -17.70 17.04
CA GLU A 29 -42.62 -17.83 18.07
C GLU A 29 -41.69 -19.02 17.80
N HIS A 30 -40.38 -18.77 17.85
CA HIS A 30 -39.45 -19.67 18.53
C HIS A 30 -38.46 -18.81 19.30
N ASP A 31 -38.65 -18.84 20.61
CA ASP A 31 -37.96 -18.09 21.63
C ASP A 31 -36.58 -18.71 21.90
N HIS A 32 -35.53 -17.93 21.70
CA HIS A 32 -34.28 -18.03 22.45
C HIS A 32 -33.79 -16.60 22.74
N ALA A 33 -34.50 -15.93 23.65
CA ALA A 33 -33.97 -14.77 24.35
C ALA A 33 -32.66 -15.10 25.07
N GLY A 34 -31.67 -14.22 24.95
CA GLY A 34 -30.53 -14.17 25.89
C GLY A 34 -29.14 -14.16 25.26
N HIS A 35 -28.81 -13.17 24.43
CA HIS A 35 -27.41 -12.72 24.34
C HIS A 35 -27.40 -11.20 24.12
N GLU A 36 -27.17 -10.45 25.20
CA GLU A 36 -26.59 -9.11 25.10
C GLU A 36 -25.36 -9.18 24.20
N GLY A 37 -25.38 -8.41 23.11
CA GLY A 37 -24.26 -8.28 22.19
C GLY A 37 -23.08 -7.64 22.88
N LYS A 38 -22.28 -8.45 23.59
CA LYS A 38 -20.87 -8.12 23.84
C LYS A 38 -20.26 -7.80 22.47
N LYS A 39 -19.73 -6.59 22.34
CA LYS A 39 -18.84 -6.15 21.25
C LYS A 39 -17.93 -7.34 20.92
N ARG A 40 -18.15 -8.00 19.78
CA ARG A 40 -17.27 -9.05 19.29
C ARG A 40 -15.98 -8.38 18.83
N GLN A 41 -15.10 -8.14 19.79
CA GLN A 41 -13.70 -7.86 19.54
C GLN A 41 -13.11 -9.17 19.00
N LEU A 42 -13.06 -9.29 17.67
CA LEU A 42 -12.38 -10.38 16.99
C LEU A 42 -10.88 -10.22 17.26
N THR A 43 -10.43 -10.95 18.28
CA THR A 43 -9.04 -11.34 18.59
C THR A 43 -7.98 -10.24 18.49
N LEU A 44 -7.70 -9.63 19.65
CA LEU A 44 -6.36 -9.12 19.95
C LEU A 44 -5.38 -10.30 19.85
N VAL A 45 -4.46 -10.25 18.90
CA VAL A 45 -3.29 -11.13 18.91
C VAL A 45 -2.50 -10.81 20.18
N ASN A 46 -2.31 -11.81 21.05
CA ASN A 46 -1.49 -11.65 22.24
C ASN A 46 -0.02 -11.47 21.82
N ASP A 47 0.53 -10.30 22.16
CA ASP A 47 1.96 -9.94 22.11
C ASP A 47 2.69 -10.12 20.76
N PRO A 48 2.19 -9.59 19.63
CA PRO A 48 2.96 -9.55 18.39
C PRO A 48 4.19 -8.65 18.59
N LYS A 49 5.37 -9.06 18.09
CA LYS A 49 6.55 -8.19 18.02
C LYS A 49 6.17 -6.90 17.30
N ARG A 50 6.10 -5.80 18.05
CA ARG A 50 5.61 -4.51 17.57
C ARG A 50 6.71 -3.75 16.82
N VAL A 51 6.96 -4.10 15.56
CA VAL A 51 7.67 -3.18 14.66
C VAL A 51 6.65 -2.26 14.01
N LEU A 52 6.16 -1.27 14.79
CA LEU A 52 5.06 -0.41 14.38
C LEU A 52 5.41 0.37 13.10
N SER A 53 6.62 0.92 13.03
CA SER A 53 7.10 1.63 11.84
C SER A 53 8.56 1.32 11.56
N PRO A 54 8.90 0.23 10.84
CA PRO A 54 10.24 0.10 10.29
C PRO A 54 10.54 1.35 9.44
N ALA A 55 11.53 2.11 9.89
CA ALA A 55 12.22 3.07 9.02
C ALA A 55 12.77 2.34 7.79
N THR A 56 13.02 3.05 6.71
CA THR A 56 13.78 2.48 5.58
C THR A 56 15.17 2.05 6.07
N LEU A 57 15.43 0.73 6.10
CA LEU A 57 16.73 0.20 6.51
C LEU A 57 17.62 -0.01 5.28
N ILE A 58 18.75 0.69 5.27
CA ILE A 58 19.72 0.61 4.18
C ILE A 58 20.65 -0.59 4.41
N THR A 59 20.68 -1.49 3.44
CA THR A 59 21.61 -2.61 3.47
C THR A 59 22.98 -2.15 2.97
N PRO A 60 24.07 -2.34 3.74
CA PRO A 60 25.41 -1.97 3.29
C PRO A 60 25.80 -2.65 1.99
N LYS A 61 26.47 -1.90 1.11
CA LYS A 61 26.99 -2.40 -0.16
C LYS A 61 28.31 -3.17 0.00
N GLU A 62 29.02 -2.97 1.10
CA GLU A 62 30.30 -3.60 1.36
C GLU A 62 30.19 -5.13 1.31
N GLY A 63 31.13 -5.77 0.61
CA GLY A 63 31.14 -7.23 0.44
C GLY A 63 30.10 -7.78 -0.57
N LYS A 64 29.24 -6.95 -1.15
CA LYS A 64 28.25 -7.37 -2.16
C LYS A 64 28.74 -7.10 -3.58
N SER A 65 28.44 -8.03 -4.49
CA SER A 65 28.73 -7.88 -5.92
C SER A 65 27.71 -7.03 -6.67
N TYR A 66 26.64 -6.57 -6.00
CA TYR A 66 25.52 -5.83 -6.58
C TYR A 66 25.20 -4.57 -5.76
N ASN A 67 24.35 -3.69 -6.29
CA ASN A 67 23.80 -2.57 -5.53
C ASN A 67 22.55 -3.07 -4.77
N PRO A 68 22.55 -3.07 -3.42
CA PRO A 68 21.39 -3.52 -2.67
C PRO A 68 20.18 -2.67 -2.98
N VAL A 69 19.02 -3.32 -3.12
CA VAL A 69 17.76 -2.61 -3.32
C VAL A 69 17.31 -1.98 -1.99
N VAL A 70 16.77 -0.77 -2.06
CA VAL A 70 16.15 -0.07 -0.93
C VAL A 70 14.65 -0.28 -0.95
N THR A 71 14.13 -0.97 0.06
CA THR A 71 12.70 -1.16 0.27
C THR A 71 12.18 -0.01 1.15
N LEU A 72 11.34 0.88 0.61
CA LEU A 72 10.83 2.02 1.40
C LEU A 72 10.06 1.54 2.63
N ASN A 73 10.40 2.07 3.80
CA ASN A 73 9.90 1.63 5.12
C ASN A 73 9.96 0.11 5.30
N GLY A 74 11.01 -0.51 4.77
CA GLY A 74 11.26 -1.94 4.84
C GLY A 74 12.76 -2.23 4.97
N TRP A 75 13.11 -3.50 4.77
CA TRP A 75 14.48 -4.00 4.97
C TRP A 75 14.71 -5.26 4.14
N ASN A 76 15.98 -5.66 4.00
CA ASN A 76 16.34 -6.85 3.21
C ASN A 76 16.66 -8.01 4.16
N LEU A 77 16.13 -9.20 3.86
CA LEU A 77 16.27 -10.37 4.69
C LEU A 77 17.73 -10.84 4.69
N PRO A 78 18.41 -10.92 5.86
CA PRO A 78 19.77 -11.43 5.94
C PRO A 78 19.79 -12.93 5.63
N TYR A 79 20.95 -13.40 5.19
CA TYR A 79 21.22 -14.82 5.00
C TYR A 79 22.53 -15.22 5.65
N GLU A 80 22.65 -16.52 5.90
CA GLU A 80 23.89 -17.17 6.28
C GLU A 80 24.37 -18.06 5.12
N MET A 81 25.68 -18.08 4.86
CA MET A 81 26.25 -19.07 3.95
C MET A 81 26.46 -20.39 4.71
N LYS A 82 25.76 -21.45 4.31
CA LYS A 82 25.94 -22.81 4.84
C LYS A 82 26.21 -23.77 3.70
N GLU A 83 27.41 -24.38 3.70
CA GLU A 83 27.81 -25.38 2.70
C GLU A 83 27.64 -24.89 1.24
N GLY A 84 27.91 -23.61 0.99
CA GLY A 84 27.74 -23.00 -0.34
C GLY A 84 26.30 -22.63 -0.71
N VAL A 85 25.35 -22.73 0.22
CA VAL A 85 23.94 -22.36 0.07
C VAL A 85 23.65 -21.09 0.86
N LYS A 86 22.92 -20.14 0.27
CA LYS A 86 22.38 -18.97 0.97
C LYS A 86 21.13 -19.38 1.74
N GLU A 87 21.23 -19.49 3.05
CA GLU A 87 20.13 -19.86 3.92
C GLU A 87 19.43 -18.63 4.49
N PHE A 88 18.12 -18.53 4.25
CA PHE A 88 17.23 -17.49 4.73
C PHE A 88 16.20 -18.10 5.68
N HIS A 89 15.82 -17.35 6.71
CA HIS A 89 14.82 -17.76 7.69
C HIS A 89 13.61 -16.83 7.58
N ILE A 90 12.46 -17.40 7.27
CA ILE A 90 11.21 -16.69 7.03
C ILE A 90 10.21 -17.16 8.07
N ILE A 91 9.56 -16.22 8.75
CA ILE A 91 8.58 -16.52 9.79
C ILE A 91 7.27 -15.85 9.39
N ALA A 92 6.26 -16.64 9.00
CA ALA A 92 4.91 -16.15 8.80
C ALA A 92 4.27 -15.94 10.18
N GLU A 93 3.90 -14.71 10.53
CA GLU A 93 3.37 -14.41 11.87
C GLU A 93 2.40 -13.22 11.84
N PRO A 94 1.49 -13.12 12.84
CA PRO A 94 0.74 -11.89 13.05
C PRO A 94 1.67 -10.73 13.43
N VAL A 95 1.42 -9.55 12.87
CA VAL A 95 2.24 -8.34 13.05
C VAL A 95 1.34 -7.12 13.25
N VAL A 96 1.88 -6.06 13.84
CA VAL A 96 1.19 -4.76 13.94
C VAL A 96 1.97 -3.73 13.16
N ARG A 97 1.31 -3.08 12.21
CA ARG A 97 1.91 -2.11 11.30
C ARG A 97 1.20 -0.78 11.41
N GLU A 98 1.93 0.29 11.68
CA GLU A 98 1.44 1.64 11.45
C GLU A 98 1.40 1.90 9.94
N PHE A 99 0.26 2.33 9.41
CA PHE A 99 0.11 2.68 8.00
C PHE A 99 0.48 4.15 7.75
N ALA A 100 0.07 5.03 8.66
CA ALA A 100 0.52 6.42 8.74
C ALA A 100 0.32 6.91 10.19
N PRO A 101 0.90 8.07 10.59
CA PRO A 101 0.75 8.57 11.95
C PRO A 101 -0.70 8.58 12.42
N GLY A 102 -0.98 7.87 13.53
CA GLY A 102 -2.32 7.75 14.11
C GLY A 102 -3.17 6.59 13.59
N MET A 103 -2.67 5.78 12.67
CA MET A 103 -3.34 4.55 12.21
C MET A 103 -2.42 3.32 12.26
N VAL A 104 -2.77 2.37 13.10
CA VAL A 104 -2.14 1.05 13.26
C VAL A 104 -3.09 -0.07 12.84
N VAL A 105 -2.55 -1.08 12.17
CA VAL A 105 -3.30 -2.18 11.59
C VAL A 105 -2.71 -3.51 12.06
N ASN A 106 -3.57 -4.41 12.50
CA ASN A 106 -3.26 -5.81 12.80
C ASN A 106 -3.16 -6.54 11.46
N CYS A 107 -1.94 -6.79 11.01
CA CYS A 107 -1.64 -7.47 9.76
C CYS A 107 -1.14 -8.89 10.05
N TRP A 108 -1.06 -9.70 9.00
CA TRP A 108 -0.16 -10.84 8.96
C TRP A 108 0.99 -10.51 8.02
N GLY A 109 2.17 -11.03 8.32
CA GLY A 109 3.38 -10.66 7.59
C GLY A 109 4.48 -11.68 7.73
N TYR A 110 5.68 -11.29 7.33
CA TYR A 110 6.86 -12.11 7.45
C TYR A 110 7.93 -11.38 8.25
N ASN A 111 8.53 -12.08 9.23
CA ASN A 111 9.63 -11.59 10.05
C ASN A 111 9.33 -10.24 10.74
N GLY A 112 8.11 -10.10 11.27
CA GLY A 112 7.70 -8.93 12.04
C GLY A 112 7.21 -7.72 11.24
N THR A 113 7.13 -7.79 9.91
CA THR A 113 6.64 -6.68 9.07
C THR A 113 5.64 -7.11 7.99
N SER A 114 4.80 -6.18 7.55
CA SER A 114 3.99 -6.27 6.33
C SER A 114 4.27 -5.04 5.46
N PRO A 115 4.68 -5.21 4.18
CA PRO A 115 5.18 -6.45 3.60
C PRO A 115 6.36 -7.04 4.39
N GLY A 116 6.63 -8.31 4.15
CA GLY A 116 7.83 -8.98 4.61
C GLY A 116 9.11 -8.39 4.01
N PRO A 117 10.27 -8.76 4.56
CA PRO A 117 11.55 -8.26 4.08
C PRO A 117 11.86 -8.68 2.64
N THR A 118 12.57 -7.82 1.91
CA THR A 118 13.01 -8.13 0.55
C THR A 118 14.09 -9.21 0.57
N ILE A 119 13.88 -10.31 -0.16
CA ILE A 119 14.89 -11.34 -0.34
C ILE A 119 15.79 -10.94 -1.51
N GLU A 120 17.10 -10.89 -1.29
CA GLU A 120 18.08 -10.58 -2.34
C GLU A 120 19.08 -11.72 -2.55
N ALA A 121 19.24 -12.12 -3.81
CA ALA A 121 20.25 -13.09 -4.21
C ALA A 121 20.80 -12.75 -5.60
N VAL A 122 21.77 -13.53 -6.08
CA VAL A 122 22.37 -13.40 -7.40
C VAL A 122 22.00 -14.61 -8.24
N GLU A 123 21.75 -14.40 -9.53
CA GLU A 123 21.55 -15.48 -10.50
C GLU A 123 22.68 -16.50 -10.43
N GLY A 124 22.31 -17.77 -10.28
CA GLY A 124 23.22 -18.90 -10.07
C GLY A 124 23.42 -19.29 -8.60
N ASP A 125 22.98 -18.47 -7.64
CA ASP A 125 23.02 -18.86 -6.23
C ASP A 125 22.09 -20.04 -5.96
N ARG A 126 22.55 -20.96 -5.11
CA ARG A 126 21.68 -21.93 -4.45
C ARG A 126 21.13 -21.30 -3.18
N VAL A 127 19.82 -21.27 -3.05
CA VAL A 127 19.11 -20.69 -1.90
C VAL A 127 18.38 -21.78 -1.13
N ARG A 128 18.33 -21.63 0.20
CA ARG A 128 17.52 -22.43 1.12
C ARG A 128 16.66 -21.48 1.93
N LEU A 129 15.35 -21.61 1.85
CA LEU A 129 14.37 -20.78 2.52
C LEU A 129 13.67 -21.63 3.57
N ILE A 130 13.98 -21.39 4.84
CA ILE A 130 13.41 -22.08 5.99
C ILE A 130 12.20 -21.28 6.45
N VAL A 131 11.01 -21.83 6.24
CA VAL A 131 9.73 -21.15 6.46
C VAL A 131 9.04 -21.73 7.68
N SER A 132 8.94 -20.95 8.76
CA SER A 132 8.21 -21.31 9.98
C SER A 132 6.85 -20.64 10.02
N ASN A 133 5.80 -21.41 10.29
CA ASN A 133 4.44 -20.89 10.40
C ASN A 133 4.07 -20.61 11.87
N LYS A 134 3.81 -19.34 12.21
CA LYS A 134 3.24 -18.89 13.49
C LYS A 134 1.87 -18.24 13.32
N LEU A 135 1.26 -18.34 12.15
CA LEU A 135 -0.12 -17.93 11.92
C LEU A 135 -1.07 -18.89 12.66
N PRO A 136 -2.31 -18.45 12.97
CA PRO A 136 -3.31 -19.31 13.58
C PRO A 136 -3.86 -20.40 12.63
N GLU A 137 -3.45 -20.38 11.35
CA GLU A 137 -3.89 -21.30 10.32
C GLU A 137 -2.74 -21.81 9.44
N HIS A 138 -3.04 -22.77 8.59
CA HIS A 138 -2.09 -23.33 7.64
C HIS A 138 -1.59 -22.28 6.63
N THR A 139 -0.35 -22.39 6.18
CA THR A 139 0.22 -21.47 5.17
C THR A 139 1.07 -22.23 4.16
N THR A 140 1.53 -21.51 3.14
CA THR A 140 2.59 -21.89 2.20
C THR A 140 3.26 -20.62 1.72
N ILE A 141 4.36 -20.70 0.97
CA ILE A 141 4.91 -19.55 0.25
C ILE A 141 5.14 -19.95 -1.21
N HIS A 142 4.48 -19.24 -2.13
CA HIS A 142 4.74 -19.27 -3.55
C HIS A 142 5.75 -18.18 -3.95
N TRP A 143 6.65 -18.53 -4.86
CA TRP A 143 7.75 -17.68 -5.32
C TRP A 143 7.45 -17.09 -6.70
N HIS A 144 6.55 -16.12 -6.71
CA HIS A 144 5.92 -15.55 -7.90
C HIS A 144 6.94 -15.14 -8.98
N GLY A 145 6.90 -15.86 -10.11
CA GLY A 145 7.69 -15.60 -11.31
C GLY A 145 9.06 -16.30 -11.34
N LEU A 146 9.49 -16.99 -10.28
CA LEU A 146 10.75 -17.74 -10.31
C LEU A 146 10.63 -19.07 -11.08
N ILE A 147 11.63 -19.40 -11.91
CA ILE A 147 11.71 -20.73 -12.53
C ILE A 147 12.41 -21.69 -11.56
N LEU A 148 11.64 -22.53 -10.89
CA LEU A 148 12.08 -23.45 -9.83
C LEU A 148 11.62 -24.90 -10.09
N PRO A 149 12.13 -25.91 -9.36
CA PRO A 149 11.58 -27.26 -9.40
C PRO A 149 10.13 -27.28 -8.91
N ASN A 150 9.24 -28.01 -9.59
CA ASN A 150 7.80 -27.99 -9.30
C ASN A 150 7.44 -28.26 -7.82
N GLY A 151 8.14 -29.19 -7.14
CA GLY A 151 7.90 -29.46 -5.72
C GLY A 151 8.29 -28.34 -4.74
N MET A 152 8.93 -27.27 -5.22
CA MET A 152 9.33 -26.09 -4.44
C MET A 152 8.41 -24.88 -4.70
N ASP A 153 7.32 -25.07 -5.45
CA ASP A 153 6.51 -23.97 -5.97
C ASP A 153 5.57 -23.33 -4.94
N GLY A 154 5.26 -24.00 -3.83
CA GLY A 154 4.46 -23.38 -2.77
C GLY A 154 2.95 -23.57 -2.85
N VAL A 155 2.40 -24.30 -3.83
CA VAL A 155 0.93 -24.45 -3.95
C VAL A 155 0.43 -25.58 -3.06
N GLY A 156 -0.30 -25.23 -2.00
CA GLY A 156 -0.88 -26.19 -1.06
C GLY A 156 -1.85 -27.16 -1.72
N GLY A 157 -1.67 -28.46 -1.52
CA GLY A 157 -2.48 -29.52 -2.10
C GLY A 157 -2.11 -29.91 -3.54
N LEU A 158 -1.32 -29.10 -4.25
CA LEU A 158 -0.86 -29.40 -5.61
C LEU A 158 0.62 -29.80 -5.63
N THR A 159 1.50 -28.90 -5.22
CA THR A 159 2.96 -29.11 -5.28
C THR A 159 3.58 -29.48 -3.94
N GLN A 160 2.85 -29.24 -2.84
CA GLN A 160 3.24 -29.63 -1.49
C GLN A 160 2.03 -29.78 -0.56
N ARG A 161 2.28 -30.31 0.65
CA ARG A 161 1.34 -30.15 1.78
C ARG A 161 1.43 -28.73 2.33
N ALA A 162 0.31 -28.23 2.87
CA ALA A 162 0.32 -26.98 3.60
C ALA A 162 1.18 -27.09 4.87
N ILE A 163 1.79 -25.99 5.26
CA ILE A 163 2.59 -25.85 6.49
C ILE A 163 1.60 -25.58 7.63
N ALA A 164 1.39 -26.55 8.53
CA ALA A 164 0.47 -26.37 9.64
C ALA A 164 1.00 -25.34 10.66
N PRO A 165 0.16 -24.75 11.52
CA PRO A 165 0.62 -23.90 12.62
C PRO A 165 1.70 -24.58 13.47
N GLY A 166 2.81 -23.90 13.70
CA GLY A 166 3.98 -24.40 14.43
C GLY A 166 4.96 -25.22 13.60
N GLU A 167 4.62 -25.61 12.36
CA GLU A 167 5.52 -26.37 11.49
C GLU A 167 6.54 -25.47 10.79
N THR A 168 7.63 -26.10 10.33
CA THR A 168 8.67 -25.47 9.53
C THR A 168 8.97 -26.31 8.30
N TYR A 169 8.97 -25.68 7.14
CA TYR A 169 9.28 -26.31 5.84
C TYR A 169 10.53 -25.70 5.24
N VAL A 170 11.16 -26.44 4.33
CA VAL A 170 12.36 -25.99 3.62
C VAL A 170 12.08 -25.97 2.12
N TYR A 171 12.36 -24.84 1.49
CA TYR A 171 12.42 -24.70 0.04
C TYR A 171 13.89 -24.54 -0.35
N GLU A 172 14.39 -25.39 -1.24
CA GLU A 172 15.80 -25.30 -1.67
C GLU A 172 15.93 -25.49 -3.17
N PHE A 173 16.49 -24.47 -3.85
CA PHE A 173 16.66 -24.49 -5.30
C PHE A 173 17.75 -23.52 -5.75
N THR A 174 18.17 -23.66 -7.02
CA THR A 174 19.12 -22.73 -7.66
C THR A 174 18.36 -21.69 -8.47
N LEU A 175 18.74 -20.43 -8.32
CA LEU A 175 18.16 -19.32 -9.07
C LEU A 175 18.72 -19.31 -10.50
N ARG A 176 17.86 -19.55 -11.49
CA ARG A 176 18.25 -19.71 -12.90
C ARG A 176 18.14 -18.44 -13.74
N GLN A 177 17.55 -17.39 -13.19
CA GLN A 177 17.30 -16.13 -13.87
C GLN A 177 17.54 -14.95 -12.93
N SER A 178 17.77 -13.77 -13.50
CA SER A 178 17.74 -12.50 -12.78
C SER A 178 16.49 -11.69 -13.14
N GLY A 179 16.06 -10.82 -12.22
CA GLY A 179 14.84 -10.02 -12.39
C GLY A 179 14.26 -9.50 -11.09
N THR A 180 13.04 -8.98 -11.19
CA THR A 180 12.19 -8.56 -10.07
C THR A 180 11.11 -9.61 -9.90
N PHE A 181 10.93 -10.13 -8.69
CA PHE A 181 9.93 -11.14 -8.37
C PHE A 181 9.27 -10.80 -7.03
N MET A 182 8.26 -11.58 -6.65
CA MET A 182 7.54 -11.44 -5.40
C MET A 182 7.45 -12.80 -4.71
N TYR A 183 7.07 -12.81 -3.45
CA TYR A 183 6.65 -14.02 -2.77
C TYR A 183 5.40 -13.71 -1.94
N HIS A 184 4.49 -14.67 -1.88
CA HIS A 184 3.20 -14.52 -1.22
C HIS A 184 2.64 -15.91 -0.88
N PRO A 185 1.67 -16.02 0.04
CA PRO A 185 1.08 -17.31 0.37
C PRO A 185 0.25 -17.83 -0.79
N HIS A 186 0.18 -19.15 -0.90
CA HIS A 186 -0.73 -19.86 -1.80
C HIS A 186 -1.56 -20.90 -1.01
N ALA A 187 -1.89 -20.53 0.23
CA ALA A 187 -2.80 -21.19 1.15
C ALA A 187 -3.64 -20.09 1.80
N ASP A 188 -4.96 -20.28 1.83
CA ASP A 188 -5.96 -19.25 2.17
C ASP A 188 -5.56 -17.83 1.69
N GLU A 189 -5.28 -17.73 0.38
CA GLU A 189 -4.76 -16.51 -0.25
C GLU A 189 -5.66 -15.32 0.04
N MET A 190 -6.98 -15.57 0.06
CA MET A 190 -8.03 -14.61 0.40
C MET A 190 -7.73 -13.89 1.73
N VAL A 191 -7.53 -14.65 2.80
CA VAL A 191 -7.28 -14.07 4.13
C VAL A 191 -5.85 -13.57 4.24
N GLN A 192 -4.86 -14.38 3.89
CA GLN A 192 -3.46 -14.08 4.21
C GLN A 192 -2.96 -12.86 3.43
N MET A 193 -3.33 -12.70 2.16
CA MET A 193 -2.95 -11.52 1.39
C MET A 193 -3.72 -10.27 1.81
N ALA A 194 -5.02 -10.38 2.09
CA ALA A 194 -5.81 -9.26 2.59
C ALA A 194 -5.35 -8.78 3.98
N MET A 195 -4.73 -9.68 4.76
CA MET A 195 -4.09 -9.36 6.02
C MET A 195 -2.66 -8.83 5.87
N GLY A 196 -2.02 -8.97 4.69
CA GLY A 196 -0.74 -8.34 4.37
C GLY A 196 0.46 -9.28 4.17
N CYS A 197 0.27 -10.60 4.08
CA CYS A 197 1.35 -11.54 3.79
C CYS A 197 1.81 -11.42 2.32
N MET A 198 2.91 -10.71 2.10
CA MET A 198 3.57 -10.56 0.81
C MET A 198 5.00 -10.04 0.99
N GLY A 199 5.87 -10.17 0.00
CA GLY A 199 7.19 -9.56 0.00
C GLY A 199 7.88 -9.59 -1.36
N MET A 200 8.96 -8.84 -1.52
CA MET A 200 9.73 -8.78 -2.76
C MET A 200 10.83 -9.83 -2.78
N PHE A 201 11.11 -10.39 -3.96
CA PHE A 201 12.26 -11.25 -4.20
C PHE A 201 13.05 -10.69 -5.38
N ILE A 202 14.25 -10.19 -5.14
CA ILE A 202 15.11 -9.62 -6.18
C ILE A 202 16.27 -10.57 -6.47
N VAL A 203 16.41 -10.96 -7.74
CA VAL A 203 17.56 -11.74 -8.20
C VAL A 203 18.42 -10.86 -9.08
N HIS A 204 19.59 -10.48 -8.56
CA HIS A 204 20.57 -9.67 -9.26
C HIS A 204 21.25 -10.45 -10.38
N PRO A 205 21.59 -9.82 -11.52
CA PRO A 205 22.30 -10.50 -12.59
C PRO A 205 23.66 -11.05 -12.16
N LYS A 206 24.02 -12.24 -12.67
CA LYS A 206 25.33 -12.85 -12.41
C LYS A 206 26.50 -11.95 -12.83
N LYS A 207 26.29 -11.09 -13.84
CA LYS A 207 27.26 -10.08 -14.28
C LYS A 207 26.88 -8.71 -13.69
N PRO A 208 27.55 -8.22 -12.64
CA PRO A 208 27.17 -6.99 -11.93
C PRO A 208 27.01 -5.73 -12.79
N GLN A 209 27.77 -5.64 -13.89
CA GLN A 209 27.71 -4.48 -14.80
C GLN A 209 26.48 -4.50 -15.71
N SER A 210 25.83 -5.66 -15.86
CA SER A 210 24.58 -5.73 -16.60
C SER A 210 23.47 -5.05 -15.81
N HIS A 211 22.77 -4.11 -16.45
CA HIS A 211 21.65 -3.37 -15.84
C HIS A 211 22.05 -2.60 -14.57
N LYS A 212 23.28 -2.08 -14.50
CA LYS A 212 23.74 -1.28 -13.36
C LYS A 212 22.97 0.05 -13.25
N VAL A 213 22.64 0.41 -12.02
CA VAL A 213 22.04 1.69 -11.61
C VAL A 213 22.75 2.21 -10.36
N ASP A 214 22.62 3.50 -10.08
CA ASP A 214 23.21 4.15 -8.91
C ASP A 214 22.29 4.02 -7.69
N ARG A 215 20.97 4.07 -7.91
CA ARG A 215 19.92 3.90 -6.90
C ARG A 215 18.94 2.84 -7.38
N ASP A 216 18.57 1.90 -6.52
CA ASP A 216 17.60 0.84 -6.83
C ASP A 216 16.59 0.78 -5.68
N PHE A 217 15.34 1.13 -5.96
CA PHE A 217 14.25 1.15 -4.99
C PHE A 217 13.21 0.08 -5.31
N CYS A 218 12.54 -0.46 -4.29
CA CYS A 218 11.36 -1.30 -4.51
C CYS A 218 10.22 -1.01 -3.52
N PHE A 219 9.01 -1.27 -4.00
CA PHE A 219 7.81 -1.34 -3.16
C PHE A 219 6.73 -2.23 -3.77
N LEU A 220 5.89 -2.77 -2.89
CA LEU A 220 4.70 -3.53 -3.21
C LEU A 220 3.46 -2.67 -3.05
N LEU A 221 2.53 -2.85 -3.98
CA LEU A 221 1.21 -2.26 -3.90
C LEU A 221 0.32 -3.19 -3.07
N ALA A 222 -0.35 -2.62 -2.07
CA ALA A 222 -1.29 -3.34 -1.20
C ALA A 222 -2.57 -2.52 -1.01
N SER A 223 -3.68 -3.23 -0.81
CA SER A 223 -5.01 -2.66 -0.58
C SER A 223 -5.68 -3.35 0.60
N TYR A 224 -6.32 -2.57 1.46
CA TYR A 224 -6.95 -3.03 2.69
C TYR A 224 -8.34 -2.44 2.85
N ASP A 225 -9.22 -3.16 3.55
CA ASP A 225 -10.47 -2.62 4.06
C ASP A 225 -10.40 -2.56 5.58
N VAL A 226 -10.14 -1.37 6.13
CA VAL A 226 -10.12 -1.16 7.59
C VAL A 226 -11.17 -0.14 7.93
N ALA A 227 -12.23 -0.57 8.61
CA ALA A 227 -13.31 0.32 9.00
C ALA A 227 -12.82 1.35 10.04
N PRO A 228 -13.32 2.61 10.02
CA PRO A 228 -12.99 3.61 11.03
C PRO A 228 -13.22 3.09 12.46
N GLY A 229 -12.29 3.36 13.38
CA GLY A 229 -12.36 2.85 14.76
C GLY A 229 -11.93 1.40 14.94
N THR A 230 -11.51 0.72 13.86
CA THR A 230 -11.08 -0.69 13.90
C THR A 230 -9.62 -0.84 13.51
N TYR A 231 -9.02 -1.99 13.84
CA TYR A 231 -7.60 -2.24 13.65
C TYR A 231 -7.32 -3.40 12.69
N THR A 232 -8.32 -4.21 12.38
CA THR A 232 -8.12 -5.46 11.65
C THR A 232 -8.75 -5.32 10.26
N PRO A 233 -8.02 -5.62 9.18
CA PRO A 233 -8.59 -5.65 7.84
C PRO A 233 -9.77 -6.62 7.76
N ASN A 234 -10.77 -6.28 6.94
CA ASN A 234 -11.85 -7.19 6.57
C ASN A 234 -11.44 -7.98 5.32
N PRO A 235 -11.04 -9.26 5.44
CA PRO A 235 -10.61 -10.06 4.30
C PRO A 235 -11.78 -10.45 3.38
N SER A 236 -13.03 -10.27 3.80
CA SER A 236 -14.21 -10.68 3.03
C SER A 236 -14.59 -9.68 1.91
N THR A 237 -14.03 -8.46 1.95
CA THR A 237 -14.41 -7.38 1.03
C THR A 237 -13.94 -7.64 -0.40
N MET A 238 -12.73 -8.18 -0.56
CA MET A 238 -12.09 -8.66 -1.80
C MET A 238 -11.95 -7.68 -2.98
N THR A 239 -12.80 -6.66 -3.11
CA THR A 239 -12.88 -5.76 -4.28
C THR A 239 -13.16 -4.31 -3.87
N GLU A 240 -13.97 -4.09 -2.84
CA GLU A 240 -14.40 -2.76 -2.36
C GLU A 240 -13.55 -2.27 -1.18
N PHE A 241 -12.23 -2.32 -1.33
CA PHE A 241 -11.31 -1.92 -0.26
C PHE A 241 -11.53 -0.41 0.13
N ASN A 242 -10.92 0.10 1.21
CA ASN A 242 -10.85 1.55 1.43
C ASN A 242 -9.43 2.18 1.56
N ILE A 243 -8.35 1.44 1.77
CA ILE A 243 -6.99 1.99 2.01
C ILE A 243 -5.92 1.41 1.09
N TRP A 244 -5.39 2.24 0.19
CA TRP A 244 -4.36 1.85 -0.78
C TRP A 244 -3.00 2.31 -0.32
N SER A 245 -1.99 1.47 -0.49
CA SER A 245 -0.69 1.69 0.14
C SER A 245 0.48 1.24 -0.71
N PHE A 246 1.62 1.89 -0.49
CA PHE A 246 2.94 1.37 -0.86
C PHE A 246 3.55 0.74 0.37
N ASN A 247 4.00 -0.52 0.29
CA ASN A 247 4.60 -1.24 1.43
C ASN A 247 3.77 -1.15 2.73
N SER A 248 2.43 -1.27 2.61
CA SER A 248 1.50 -1.13 3.74
C SER A 248 1.69 0.17 4.51
N ARG A 249 2.09 1.22 3.79
CA ARG A 249 2.18 2.61 4.23
C ARG A 249 1.36 3.51 3.32
N VAL A 250 0.73 4.47 3.97
CA VAL A 250 -0.15 5.46 3.37
C VAL A 250 0.51 6.81 3.57
N PHE A 251 0.53 7.66 2.54
CA PHE A 251 1.06 9.02 2.71
C PHE A 251 0.33 9.76 3.85
N PRO A 252 1.04 10.50 4.74
CA PRO A 252 2.46 10.85 4.73
C PRO A 252 3.38 9.87 5.48
N GLY A 253 2.91 8.66 5.79
CA GLY A 253 3.69 7.64 6.49
C GLY A 253 4.76 6.95 5.65
N ILE A 254 4.66 6.96 4.32
CA ILE A 254 5.68 6.39 3.44
C ILE A 254 6.86 7.37 3.25
N ASP A 255 8.09 6.85 3.30
CA ASP A 255 9.31 7.60 3.06
C ASP A 255 9.42 8.03 1.58
N SER A 256 10.22 9.07 1.35
CA SER A 256 10.58 9.54 0.02
C SER A 256 11.79 8.81 -0.57
N MET A 257 11.91 8.82 -1.90
CA MET A 257 13.08 8.32 -2.63
C MET A 257 14.06 9.47 -2.86
N ASN A 258 15.15 9.49 -2.10
CA ASN A 258 16.12 10.57 -2.12
C ASN A 258 17.31 10.20 -3.02
N VAL A 259 17.58 11.04 -4.02
CA VAL A 259 18.57 10.77 -5.07
C VAL A 259 19.40 12.00 -5.42
N ARG A 260 20.57 11.77 -6.02
CA ARG A 260 21.44 12.86 -6.50
C ARG A 260 21.15 13.17 -7.96
N VAL A 261 21.30 14.43 -8.36
CA VAL A 261 21.39 14.80 -9.78
C VAL A 261 22.46 13.94 -10.49
N GLY A 262 22.09 13.37 -11.62
CA GLY A 262 22.92 12.48 -12.44
C GLY A 262 22.86 11.00 -12.04
N ASP A 263 22.24 10.64 -10.92
CA ASP A 263 22.05 9.23 -10.57
C ASP A 263 21.13 8.56 -11.62
N ARG A 264 21.52 7.40 -12.13
CA ARG A 264 20.60 6.48 -12.81
C ARG A 264 19.82 5.73 -11.75
N VAL A 265 18.50 5.92 -11.73
CA VAL A 265 17.62 5.40 -10.69
C VAL A 265 16.74 4.30 -11.29
N ARG A 266 16.60 3.18 -10.58
CA ARG A 266 15.59 2.16 -10.84
C ARG A 266 14.53 2.17 -9.76
N ILE A 267 13.27 2.08 -10.18
CA ILE A 267 12.14 1.84 -9.30
C ILE A 267 11.48 0.53 -9.71
N ARG A 268 11.31 -0.39 -8.75
CA ARG A 268 10.68 -1.70 -8.93
C ARG A 268 9.36 -1.73 -8.19
N VAL A 269 8.29 -2.06 -8.89
CA VAL A 269 6.95 -2.09 -8.33
C VAL A 269 6.31 -3.42 -8.64
N GLY A 270 5.83 -4.10 -7.60
CA GLY A 270 5.03 -5.30 -7.72
C GLY A 270 3.59 -5.05 -7.29
N ASN A 271 2.62 -5.63 -7.99
CA ASN A 271 1.21 -5.46 -7.69
C ASN A 271 0.55 -6.78 -7.31
N LEU A 272 0.16 -6.90 -6.04
CA LEU A 272 -0.59 -8.03 -5.51
C LEU A 272 -2.01 -7.63 -5.05
N THR A 273 -2.45 -6.42 -5.41
CA THR A 273 -3.84 -5.98 -5.17
C THR A 273 -4.78 -6.57 -6.22
N MET A 274 -6.09 -6.46 -5.99
CA MET A 274 -7.11 -6.95 -6.93
C MET A 274 -7.46 -5.97 -8.05
N THR A 275 -6.63 -4.95 -8.31
CA THR A 275 -6.84 -4.00 -9.39
C THR A 275 -5.50 -3.53 -9.99
N ASN A 276 -5.53 -3.02 -11.22
CA ASN A 276 -4.35 -2.42 -11.83
C ASN A 276 -4.04 -1.04 -11.22
N HIS A 277 -2.78 -0.62 -11.29
CA HIS A 277 -2.34 0.69 -10.80
C HIS A 277 -1.47 1.40 -11.85
N PRO A 278 -1.94 2.51 -12.44
CA PRO A 278 -1.11 3.36 -13.27
C PRO A 278 -0.18 4.19 -12.38
N ILE A 279 1.09 3.80 -12.26
CA ILE A 279 2.08 4.53 -11.46
C ILE A 279 2.67 5.65 -12.30
N HIS A 280 2.44 6.90 -11.88
CA HIS A 280 2.88 8.12 -12.56
C HIS A 280 4.03 8.78 -11.82
N MET A 281 5.03 9.25 -12.58
CA MET A 281 6.18 10.00 -12.07
C MET A 281 6.22 11.38 -12.69
N HIS A 282 6.31 12.40 -11.84
CA HIS A 282 6.51 13.78 -12.26
C HIS A 282 8.00 14.05 -12.53
N GLY A 283 8.30 15.13 -13.27
CA GLY A 283 9.65 15.65 -13.45
C GLY A 283 10.53 14.93 -14.48
N HIS A 284 10.40 13.60 -14.61
CA HIS A 284 11.29 12.79 -15.45
C HIS A 284 10.52 11.74 -16.26
N PRO A 285 10.76 11.62 -17.58
CA PRO A 285 10.40 10.41 -18.30
C PRO A 285 11.31 9.25 -17.87
N PHE A 286 10.80 8.03 -17.97
CA PHE A 286 11.52 6.81 -17.66
C PHE A 286 11.41 5.77 -18.78
N GLU A 287 12.33 4.81 -18.81
CA GLU A 287 12.23 3.64 -19.69
C GLU A 287 11.76 2.43 -18.88
N VAL A 288 10.83 1.64 -19.41
CA VAL A 288 10.49 0.34 -18.80
C VAL A 288 11.59 -0.68 -19.15
N THR A 289 12.25 -1.22 -18.13
CA THR A 289 13.46 -2.05 -18.30
C THR A 289 13.31 -3.49 -17.82
N CYS A 290 12.30 -3.80 -17.02
CA CYS A 290 11.98 -5.15 -16.56
C CYS A 290 10.46 -5.34 -16.46
N THR A 291 10.01 -6.54 -16.79
CA THR A 291 8.63 -7.01 -16.57
C THR A 291 8.65 -8.26 -15.67
N ASP A 292 7.48 -8.83 -15.41
CA ASP A 292 7.27 -10.16 -14.81
C ASP A 292 7.90 -11.30 -15.61
N GLY A 293 8.14 -11.12 -16.92
CA GLY A 293 8.94 -12.02 -17.74
C GLY A 293 10.46 -11.83 -17.64
N GLY A 294 10.94 -10.88 -16.83
CA GLY A 294 12.36 -10.54 -16.70
C GLY A 294 12.78 -9.28 -17.45
N TRP A 295 14.09 -9.14 -17.72
CA TRP A 295 14.68 -7.95 -18.32
C TRP A 295 14.22 -7.72 -19.76
N VAL A 296 13.79 -6.49 -20.07
CA VAL A 296 13.44 -6.07 -21.43
C VAL A 296 14.74 -5.78 -22.22
N PRO A 297 14.95 -6.41 -23.40
CA PRO A 297 16.07 -6.12 -24.28
C PRO A 297 16.17 -4.62 -24.59
N LYS A 298 17.38 -4.06 -24.66
CA LYS A 298 17.59 -2.60 -24.79
C LYS A 298 16.83 -1.97 -25.97
N ASN A 299 16.74 -2.67 -27.09
CA ASN A 299 16.04 -2.23 -28.30
C ASN A 299 14.51 -2.38 -28.25
N ALA A 300 13.96 -3.02 -27.21
CA ALA A 300 12.54 -3.23 -27.00
C ALA A 300 12.00 -2.46 -25.77
N ARG A 301 12.86 -1.71 -25.09
CA ARG A 301 12.45 -0.79 -24.02
C ARG A 301 11.68 0.38 -24.61
N TRP A 302 10.74 0.92 -23.86
CA TRP A 302 9.93 2.04 -24.30
C TRP A 302 9.88 3.14 -23.22
N PRO A 303 9.81 4.42 -23.64
CA PRO A 303 9.69 5.53 -22.72
C PRO A 303 8.25 5.72 -22.24
N GLU A 304 8.08 6.14 -20.99
CA GLU A 304 6.81 6.47 -20.36
C GLU A 304 6.98 7.58 -19.32
N VAL A 305 5.86 8.16 -18.89
CA VAL A 305 5.75 8.93 -17.63
C VAL A 305 4.75 8.29 -16.66
N THR A 306 3.97 7.32 -17.15
CA THR A 306 3.01 6.55 -16.38
C THR A 306 3.05 5.11 -16.87
N ILE A 307 3.16 4.15 -15.96
CA ILE A 307 3.15 2.72 -16.31
C ILE A 307 2.02 2.02 -15.58
N ASP A 308 1.16 1.34 -16.34
CA ASP A 308 0.14 0.48 -15.75
C ASP A 308 0.74 -0.85 -15.27
N ILE A 309 0.38 -1.22 -14.05
CA ILE A 309 0.85 -2.44 -13.40
C ILE A 309 -0.38 -3.27 -13.04
N GLY A 310 -0.65 -4.31 -13.83
CA GLY A 310 -1.76 -5.23 -13.62
C GLY A 310 -1.57 -6.12 -12.39
N VAL A 311 -2.63 -6.83 -12.01
CA VAL A 311 -2.60 -7.81 -10.90
C VAL A 311 -1.59 -8.91 -11.19
N GLY A 312 -0.74 -9.24 -10.23
CA GLY A 312 0.35 -10.20 -10.36
C GLY A 312 1.57 -9.68 -11.14
N GLN A 313 1.49 -8.50 -11.76
CA GLN A 313 2.60 -7.99 -12.55
C GLN A 313 3.63 -7.28 -11.69
N VAL A 314 4.87 -7.33 -12.16
CA VAL A 314 5.94 -6.43 -11.74
C VAL A 314 6.36 -5.55 -12.90
N ARG A 315 6.81 -4.34 -12.59
CA ARG A 315 7.52 -3.46 -13.52
C ARG A 315 8.76 -2.92 -12.83
N ALA A 316 9.88 -2.91 -13.54
CA ALA A 316 10.99 -2.03 -13.19
C ALA A 316 11.18 -1.01 -14.29
N PHE A 317 11.30 0.26 -13.91
CA PHE A 317 11.57 1.35 -14.82
C PHE A 317 12.75 2.18 -14.31
N GLU A 318 13.44 2.81 -15.25
CA GLU A 318 14.68 3.53 -15.00
C GLU A 318 14.62 4.94 -15.58
N PHE A 319 15.13 5.91 -14.82
CA PHE A 319 15.33 7.28 -15.28
C PHE A 319 16.70 7.80 -14.84
N VAL A 320 17.12 8.92 -15.43
CA VAL A 320 18.27 9.68 -14.97
C VAL A 320 17.74 10.93 -14.28
N ALA A 321 18.13 11.16 -13.03
CA ALA A 321 17.68 12.31 -12.27
C ALA A 321 18.36 13.59 -12.78
N THR A 322 17.74 14.32 -13.72
CA THR A 322 18.33 15.55 -14.30
C THR A 322 17.87 16.82 -13.58
N GLU A 323 16.58 16.90 -13.27
CA GLU A 323 15.97 18.09 -12.65
C GLU A 323 15.94 18.01 -11.11
N GLU A 324 16.53 19.01 -10.44
CA GLU A 324 16.39 19.20 -8.99
C GLU A 324 14.95 19.57 -8.62
N GLY A 325 14.46 19.03 -7.51
CA GLY A 325 13.09 19.27 -7.08
C GLY A 325 12.55 18.19 -6.14
N ASP A 326 11.32 18.43 -5.68
CA ASP A 326 10.49 17.40 -5.04
C ASP A 326 9.41 17.00 -6.04
N TRP A 327 9.53 15.79 -6.58
CA TRP A 327 8.68 15.30 -7.66
C TRP A 327 7.74 14.22 -7.15
N SER A 328 6.46 14.32 -7.44
CA SER A 328 5.48 13.33 -7.02
C SER A 328 5.65 11.99 -7.75
N LEU A 329 5.52 10.90 -7.01
CA LEU A 329 5.31 9.56 -7.54
C LEU A 329 4.04 8.99 -6.90
N HIS A 330 3.04 8.64 -7.71
CA HIS A 330 1.75 8.22 -7.19
C HIS A 330 0.97 7.31 -8.14
N CYS A 331 -0.01 6.59 -7.61
CA CYS A 331 -1.02 5.94 -8.45
C CYS A 331 -1.91 7.01 -9.10
N HIS A 332 -2.19 6.89 -10.39
CA HIS A 332 -2.96 7.88 -11.15
C HIS A 332 -4.47 7.58 -11.19
N LYS A 333 -4.92 6.61 -10.40
CA LYS A 333 -6.35 6.49 -10.05
C LYS A 333 -6.60 7.40 -8.85
N SER A 334 -7.34 8.49 -9.04
CA SER A 334 -7.55 9.49 -7.97
C SER A 334 -8.02 8.87 -6.67
N HIS A 335 -8.95 7.91 -6.72
CA HIS A 335 -9.41 7.14 -5.55
C HIS A 335 -8.27 6.56 -4.70
N HIS A 336 -7.18 6.12 -5.35
CA HIS A 336 -6.05 5.45 -4.72
C HIS A 336 -5.13 6.43 -3.98
N THR A 337 -5.29 7.74 -4.23
CA THR A 337 -4.51 8.82 -3.64
C THR A 337 -5.30 9.72 -2.71
N MET A 338 -6.48 9.30 -2.21
CA MET A 338 -7.29 10.13 -1.30
C MET A 338 -7.28 9.65 0.16
N GLY A 339 -6.81 8.43 0.43
CA GLY A 339 -6.94 7.79 1.74
C GLY A 339 -8.26 7.02 1.88
N PRO A 340 -8.74 6.74 3.11
CA PRO A 340 -9.96 5.97 3.34
C PRO A 340 -11.18 6.70 2.76
N MET A 341 -11.76 6.13 1.69
CA MET A 341 -12.94 6.66 1.00
C MET A 341 -14.20 5.86 1.37
N GLY A 342 -15.31 6.57 1.57
CA GLY A 342 -16.64 5.97 1.71
C GLY A 342 -17.48 6.18 0.45
N HIS A 343 -18.07 5.12 -0.09
CA HIS A 343 -18.84 5.18 -1.33
C HIS A 343 -20.32 5.58 -1.15
N SER A 344 -20.79 5.69 0.08
CA SER A 344 -22.22 5.92 0.41
C SER A 344 -22.55 7.38 0.73
N VAL A 345 -21.66 8.34 0.43
CA VAL A 345 -21.87 9.77 0.73
C VAL A 345 -22.63 10.44 -0.43
N PRO A 346 -23.76 11.13 -0.16
CA PRO A 346 -24.50 11.88 -1.19
C PRO A 346 -23.65 12.99 -1.83
N ASN A 347 -23.93 13.32 -3.09
CA ASN A 347 -23.32 14.46 -3.76
C ASN A 347 -23.93 15.77 -3.25
N MET A 348 -23.10 16.58 -2.56
CA MET A 348 -23.51 17.86 -1.97
C MET A 348 -23.05 19.08 -2.78
N ILE A 349 -22.42 18.88 -3.94
CA ILE A 349 -21.88 19.98 -4.75
C ILE A 349 -22.99 20.93 -5.18
N GLY A 350 -22.84 22.21 -4.83
CA GLY A 350 -23.81 23.26 -5.12
C GLY A 350 -25.08 23.24 -4.27
N VAL A 351 -25.21 22.30 -3.32
CA VAL A 351 -26.34 22.28 -2.37
C VAL A 351 -26.16 23.39 -1.35
N LYS A 352 -27.17 24.26 -1.20
CA LYS A 352 -27.20 25.26 -0.12
C LYS A 352 -27.45 24.55 1.20
N GLN A 353 -26.46 24.59 2.10
CA GLN A 353 -26.53 23.95 3.41
C GLN A 353 -26.69 24.96 4.56
N ASP A 354 -26.55 26.26 4.28
CA ASP A 354 -26.43 27.33 5.27
C ASP A 354 -27.63 27.37 6.26
N ASP A 355 -28.86 27.36 5.74
CA ASP A 355 -30.10 27.35 6.56
C ASP A 355 -30.27 26.06 7.40
N LEU A 356 -29.67 24.96 6.94
CA LEU A 356 -29.72 23.67 7.63
C LEU A 356 -28.63 23.60 8.71
N THR A 357 -27.45 24.15 8.43
CA THR A 357 -26.33 24.24 9.39
C THR A 357 -26.75 25.02 10.63
N GLU A 358 -27.45 26.15 10.47
CA GLU A 358 -27.96 26.95 11.60
C GLU A 358 -28.91 26.13 12.48
N LYS A 359 -29.90 25.47 11.88
CA LYS A 359 -30.87 24.62 12.60
C LYS A 359 -30.20 23.43 13.29
N ILE A 360 -29.22 22.79 12.66
CA ILE A 360 -28.50 21.65 13.27
C ILE A 360 -27.65 22.13 14.45
N SER A 361 -27.02 23.29 14.33
CA SER A 361 -26.19 23.87 15.39
C SER A 361 -27.03 24.24 16.61
N ASP A 362 -28.24 24.77 16.40
CA ASP A 362 -29.21 25.04 17.48
C ASP A 362 -29.68 23.77 18.18
N LEU A 363 -29.90 22.69 17.43
CA LEU A 363 -30.36 21.40 17.96
C LEU A 363 -29.25 20.63 18.69
N MET A 364 -27.99 20.83 18.29
CA MET A 364 -26.83 20.12 18.83
C MET A 364 -25.70 21.09 19.17
N PRO A 365 -25.86 21.98 20.18
CA PRO A 365 -24.90 23.05 20.46
C PRO A 365 -23.52 22.55 20.92
N ASN A 366 -23.43 21.29 21.35
CA ASN A 366 -22.15 20.63 21.70
C ASN A 366 -21.53 19.84 20.54
N TYR A 367 -22.12 19.90 19.34
CA TYR A 367 -21.64 19.22 18.15
C TYR A 367 -21.34 20.24 17.05
N MET A 368 -20.07 20.38 16.70
CA MET A 368 -19.65 21.27 15.62
C MET A 368 -20.01 20.61 14.27
N TYR A 369 -21.19 20.93 13.76
CA TYR A 369 -21.60 20.53 12.42
C TYR A 369 -21.02 21.51 11.40
N MET A 370 -20.18 21.00 10.51
CA MET A 370 -19.65 21.77 9.38
C MET A 370 -20.19 21.15 8.08
N PRO A 371 -20.92 21.92 7.26
CA PRO A 371 -21.41 21.43 5.99
C PRO A 371 -20.23 21.11 5.07
N MET A 372 -20.24 19.93 4.46
CA MET A 372 -19.15 19.45 3.61
C MET A 372 -19.60 19.29 2.17
N GLY A 373 -18.67 19.45 1.24
CA GLY A 373 -18.85 19.08 -0.16
C GLY A 373 -19.68 20.07 -0.95
N LYS A 374 -19.96 21.28 -0.42
CA LYS A 374 -20.71 22.32 -1.15
C LYS A 374 -19.87 22.85 -2.31
N ASN A 375 -18.61 23.20 -2.05
CA ASN A 375 -17.70 23.77 -3.05
C ASN A 375 -16.63 22.78 -3.53
N GLY A 376 -16.62 21.57 -2.97
CA GLY A 376 -15.62 20.53 -3.23
C GLY A 376 -15.21 19.82 -1.94
N MET A 377 -14.33 18.83 -2.05
CA MET A 377 -13.87 18.06 -0.89
C MET A 377 -12.63 18.66 -0.21
N ALA A 378 -12.00 19.69 -0.77
CA ALA A 378 -10.89 20.41 -0.12
C ALA A 378 -11.26 20.92 1.29
N GLU A 379 -12.53 21.23 1.53
CA GLU A 379 -13.08 21.58 2.85
C GLU A 379 -12.74 20.52 3.94
N MET A 380 -12.58 19.23 3.58
CA MET A 380 -12.20 18.17 4.51
C MET A 380 -10.81 18.39 5.13
N GLN A 381 -9.92 19.07 4.43
CA GLN A 381 -8.59 19.41 4.92
C GLN A 381 -8.65 20.53 5.95
N ASP A 382 -9.45 21.57 5.71
CA ASP A 382 -9.69 22.65 6.67
C ASP A 382 -10.19 22.05 8.00
N MET A 383 -11.09 21.07 7.92
CA MET A 383 -11.61 20.35 9.08
C MET A 383 -10.55 19.53 9.82
N ALA A 384 -9.65 18.87 9.08
CA ALA A 384 -8.53 18.14 9.66
C ALA A 384 -7.55 19.11 10.37
N GLU A 385 -7.30 20.29 9.81
CA GLU A 385 -6.46 21.32 10.43
C GLU A 385 -7.12 21.99 11.64
N MET A 386 -8.44 22.16 11.63
CA MET A 386 -9.22 22.65 12.76
C MET A 386 -9.36 21.62 13.89
N GLY A 387 -8.75 20.44 13.76
CA GLY A 387 -8.68 19.44 14.83
C GLY A 387 -9.97 18.69 15.07
N MET A 388 -10.82 18.55 14.04
CA MET A 388 -12.03 17.73 14.14
C MET A 388 -11.66 16.31 14.60
N LYS A 389 -12.30 15.86 15.69
CA LYS A 389 -11.99 14.57 16.30
C LYS A 389 -12.51 13.43 15.43
N LEU A 390 -11.62 12.81 14.65
CA LEU A 390 -11.91 11.58 13.94
C LEU A 390 -12.12 10.42 14.92
N PRO A 391 -12.85 9.36 14.51
CA PRO A 391 -12.82 8.10 15.24
C PRO A 391 -11.37 7.64 15.43
N GLU A 392 -11.15 6.88 16.50
CA GLU A 392 -9.83 6.29 16.75
C GLU A 392 -9.33 5.52 15.52
N ASN A 393 -8.02 5.46 15.32
CA ASN A 393 -7.40 4.66 14.27
C ASN A 393 -7.92 4.95 12.84
N THR A 394 -8.26 6.20 12.55
CA THR A 394 -8.84 6.61 11.27
C THR A 394 -7.98 7.70 10.65
N LEU A 395 -7.60 7.52 9.38
CA LEU A 395 -6.88 8.56 8.63
C LEU A 395 -7.85 9.60 8.09
N PRO A 396 -7.48 10.90 8.11
CA PRO A 396 -8.21 11.89 7.34
C PRO A 396 -8.10 11.57 5.85
N MET A 397 -9.08 12.01 5.06
CA MET A 397 -8.91 12.07 3.61
C MET A 397 -7.95 13.20 3.26
N MET A 398 -7.22 13.07 2.14
CA MET A 398 -6.37 14.14 1.57
C MET A 398 -5.37 14.72 2.58
N THR A 399 -4.40 13.91 2.98
CA THR A 399 -3.47 14.21 4.07
C THR A 399 -2.17 14.89 3.60
N GLY A 400 -1.24 15.05 4.54
CA GLY A 400 0.12 15.50 4.28
C GLY A 400 0.28 17.02 4.11
N LYS A 401 1.50 17.48 4.36
CA LYS A 401 1.89 18.89 4.29
C LYS A 401 3.16 19.04 3.46
N GLY A 402 3.21 20.08 2.65
CA GLY A 402 4.34 20.50 1.84
C GLY A 402 4.74 21.95 2.13
N PRO A 403 5.70 22.52 1.38
CA PRO A 403 6.23 23.86 1.62
C PRO A 403 5.21 24.98 1.34
N PHE A 404 4.12 24.68 0.61
CA PHE A 404 3.05 25.63 0.28
C PHE A 404 1.73 25.35 1.00
N GLY A 405 1.74 24.45 1.99
CA GLY A 405 0.54 24.03 2.70
C GLY A 405 0.17 22.56 2.44
N PRO A 406 -1.10 22.18 2.63
CA PRO A 406 -1.59 20.83 2.42
C PRO A 406 -1.34 20.31 1.01
N ILE A 407 -1.00 19.03 0.88
CA ILE A 407 -0.75 18.39 -0.42
C ILE A 407 -2.03 17.83 -1.04
N GLU A 408 -3.09 17.67 -0.24
CA GLU A 408 -4.38 17.11 -0.62
C GLU A 408 -4.30 15.68 -1.20
N MET A 409 -3.27 14.92 -0.79
CA MET A 409 -3.07 13.53 -1.23
C MET A 409 -2.97 12.61 -0.01
N GLY A 410 -3.51 11.41 -0.13
CA GLY A 410 -3.32 10.30 0.78
C GLY A 410 -2.97 9.04 0.00
N GLY A 411 -3.10 7.87 0.63
CA GLY A 411 -2.95 6.57 -0.03
C GLY A 411 -1.59 6.35 -0.70
N MET A 412 -1.63 5.91 -1.96
CA MET A 412 -0.49 5.59 -2.83
C MET A 412 0.18 6.83 -3.42
N PHE A 413 0.85 7.61 -2.57
CA PHE A 413 1.60 8.79 -2.95
C PHE A 413 2.93 8.84 -2.19
N THR A 414 4.01 9.24 -2.86
CA THR A 414 5.29 9.59 -2.24
C THR A 414 6.05 10.59 -3.12
N LEU A 415 7.26 10.95 -2.73
CA LEU A 415 8.12 11.91 -3.41
C LEU A 415 9.42 11.24 -3.88
N VAL A 416 9.88 11.66 -5.05
CA VAL A 416 11.27 11.53 -5.50
C VAL A 416 11.93 12.89 -5.27
N LYS A 417 12.88 12.94 -4.32
CA LYS A 417 13.61 14.17 -3.99
C LYS A 417 14.97 14.14 -4.67
N VAL A 418 15.18 15.07 -5.59
CA VAL A 418 16.43 15.19 -6.34
C VAL A 418 17.22 16.38 -5.80
N ARG A 419 18.47 16.15 -5.39
CA ARG A 419 19.39 17.21 -4.93
C ARG A 419 20.75 17.09 -5.57
N LYS A 420 21.37 18.21 -5.95
CA LYS A 420 22.75 18.20 -6.46
C LYS A 420 23.77 17.64 -5.46
N ASN A 421 23.55 17.91 -4.18
CA ASN A 421 24.50 17.59 -3.12
C ASN A 421 24.13 16.34 -2.30
N GLN A 422 23.13 15.54 -2.72
CA GLN A 422 22.83 14.27 -2.04
C GLN A 422 24.07 13.35 -2.11
N PRO A 423 24.68 12.95 -0.99
CA PRO A 423 25.87 12.11 -1.01
C PRO A 423 25.60 10.76 -1.67
N LYS A 424 26.65 10.15 -2.25
CA LYS A 424 26.57 8.80 -2.79
C LYS A 424 26.25 7.82 -1.65
N ASP A 425 25.33 6.90 -1.90
CA ASP A 425 24.87 5.88 -0.93
C ASP A 425 24.14 6.44 0.32
N ASP A 426 23.89 7.75 0.39
CA ASP A 426 23.03 8.38 1.41
C ASP A 426 21.59 8.48 0.91
N TYR A 427 20.63 8.01 1.70
CA TYR A 427 19.20 7.95 1.40
C TYR A 427 18.37 8.80 2.38
N SER A 428 19.00 9.57 3.27
CA SER A 428 18.32 10.44 4.22
C SER A 428 17.49 11.52 3.50
N ASP A 429 16.39 11.94 4.13
CA ASP A 429 15.53 13.00 3.60
C ASP A 429 16.26 14.36 3.65
N PRO A 430 16.51 15.02 2.50
CA PRO A 430 17.21 16.30 2.44
C PRO A 430 16.31 17.51 2.82
N GLY A 431 15.08 17.28 3.28
CA GLY A 431 14.08 18.31 3.53
C GLY A 431 13.37 18.76 2.26
N TRP A 432 12.65 19.89 2.33
CA TRP A 432 11.92 20.47 1.19
C TRP A 432 12.85 21.17 0.20
N TYR A 433 12.50 21.13 -1.08
CA TYR A 433 13.26 21.79 -2.13
C TYR A 433 13.15 23.32 -2.01
N SER A 434 14.30 23.99 -2.11
CA SER A 434 14.34 25.45 -2.14
C SER A 434 14.24 25.94 -3.58
N HIS A 435 13.07 26.47 -3.93
CA HIS A 435 12.79 26.92 -5.30
C HIS A 435 13.61 28.16 -5.67
N PRO A 436 14.31 28.16 -6.82
CA PRO A 436 14.99 29.33 -7.35
C PRO A 436 14.07 30.56 -7.52
N LYS A 437 14.66 31.76 -7.44
CA LYS A 437 13.91 32.99 -7.68
C LYS A 437 13.31 32.99 -9.09
N GLY A 438 11.99 33.19 -9.18
CA GLY A 438 11.27 33.23 -10.45
C GLY A 438 10.81 31.88 -10.99
N SER A 439 11.08 30.77 -10.28
CA SER A 439 10.63 29.42 -10.68
C SER A 439 9.36 28.95 -9.93
N ILE A 440 8.64 29.87 -9.28
CA ILE A 440 7.37 29.60 -8.59
C ILE A 440 6.25 30.30 -9.34
N ALA A 441 5.14 29.61 -9.55
CA ALA A 441 3.91 30.22 -10.08
C ALA A 441 3.50 31.41 -9.19
N ARG A 442 3.06 32.50 -9.82
CA ARG A 442 2.69 33.73 -9.09
C ARG A 442 1.30 34.18 -9.47
N LYS A 443 0.63 34.83 -8.51
CA LYS A 443 -0.61 35.55 -8.77
C LYS A 443 -0.36 36.67 -9.79
N LEU A 444 -1.32 36.87 -10.69
CA LEU A 444 -1.33 37.99 -11.63
C LEU A 444 -1.79 39.28 -10.97
#